data_AF-A0A341C975-F1
#
_entry.id   AF-A0A341C975-F1
#
_cell.length_a   1.000
_cell.length_b   1.000
_cell.length_c   1.000
_cell.angle_alpha   90.00
_cell.angle_beta   90.00
_cell.angle_gamma   90.00
#
_symmetry.space_group_name_H-M   'P 1'
#
loop_
_entity.id
_entity.type
_entity.pdbx_description
1 polymer ?
#
loop_
_entity_poly.entity_id
_entity_poly.type
_entity_poly.pdbx_seq_one_letter_code
_entity_poly.pdbx_strand_id
1 'polypeptide(L)'
;MAASAAGLGGGAGPGPEAGDFLARYRQVCNKLKKRFLRKPNVAEAGEQFGQLGRELRAQECLPYAAWCQLAVARCQQALFHGPGEALALTEAARLFLRQELRCEVSRVLLLLLLQPPPAKLLPEHAHTLEKYSWEAFDGHGQDSSGPLPEELFLLLQSLVMATHEKDTEAVKSLQVELWP
;
A
#
# COMPACT_ATOMS: atom_id res chain seq x y z
N MET A 1 20.32 -11.73 42.75
CA MET A 1 19.57 -10.47 42.58
C MET A 1 19.39 -10.21 41.10
N ALA A 2 18.21 -9.70 40.74
CA ALA A 2 17.55 -9.82 39.45
C ALA A 2 18.24 -9.11 38.28
N ALA A 3 17.99 -9.66 37.09
CA ALA A 3 18.20 -9.02 35.80
C ALA A 3 17.32 -7.77 35.65
N SER A 4 17.81 -6.77 34.91
CA SER A 4 16.93 -5.81 34.25
C SER A 4 17.50 -5.43 32.89
N ALA A 5 16.85 -5.96 31.87
CA ALA A 5 16.88 -5.45 30.51
C ALA A 5 15.87 -4.30 30.42
N ALA A 6 16.33 -3.14 29.97
CA ALA A 6 15.51 -2.08 29.41
C ALA A 6 16.26 -1.67 28.13
N GLY A 7 15.78 -1.93 26.94
CA GLY A 7 14.47 -1.53 26.43
C GLY A 7 14.77 -0.63 25.24
N LEU A 8 15.21 -1.22 24.13
CA LEU A 8 15.42 -0.53 22.86
C LEU A 8 14.05 -0.21 22.26
N GLY A 9 13.44 0.86 22.79
CA GLY A 9 12.32 1.55 22.18
C GLY A 9 12.85 2.45 21.07
N GLY A 10 12.78 1.96 19.84
CA GLY A 10 13.06 2.74 18.63
C GLY A 10 11.93 2.54 17.64
N GLY A 11 10.70 2.91 18.04
CA GLY A 11 9.58 2.98 17.12
C GLY A 11 9.95 3.93 15.99
N ALA A 12 9.91 3.41 14.76
CA ALA A 12 9.98 4.22 13.55
C ALA A 12 8.81 5.20 13.57
N GLY A 13 9.06 6.40 14.10
CA GLY A 13 8.15 7.52 14.00
C GLY A 13 7.95 7.87 12.52
N PRO A 14 6.79 8.42 12.15
CA PRO A 14 6.58 8.91 10.80
C PRO A 14 7.64 10.00 10.55
N GLY A 15 8.38 9.88 9.45
CA GLY A 15 9.39 10.87 9.08
C GLY A 15 8.83 12.29 9.10
N PRO A 16 9.69 13.32 9.22
CA PRO A 16 9.29 14.71 9.42
C PRO A 16 8.29 15.26 8.37
N GLU A 17 8.20 14.63 7.19
CA GLU A 17 7.24 14.94 6.12
C GLU A 17 5.78 14.49 6.42
N ALA A 18 5.60 13.33 7.06
CA ALA A 18 4.27 12.76 7.32
C ALA A 18 3.53 13.52 8.45
N GLY A 19 4.29 14.12 9.37
CA GLY A 19 3.74 15.02 10.39
C GLY A 19 3.12 16.29 9.80
N ASP A 20 3.74 16.84 8.74
CA ASP A 20 3.26 18.04 8.06
C ASP A 20 1.99 17.76 7.24
N PHE A 21 1.96 16.65 6.50
CA PHE A 21 0.75 16.24 5.76
C PHE A 21 -0.48 16.09 6.68
N LEU A 22 -0.36 15.35 7.79
CA LEU A 22 -1.49 15.13 8.69
C LEU A 22 -1.99 16.43 9.32
N ALA A 23 -1.10 17.40 9.54
CA ALA A 23 -1.49 18.73 9.97
C ALA A 23 -2.29 19.46 8.88
N ARG A 24 -1.78 19.51 7.64
CA ARG A 24 -2.44 20.13 6.48
C ARG A 24 -3.79 19.48 6.17
N TYR A 25 -3.88 18.15 6.18
CA TYR A 25 -5.13 17.42 6.00
C TYR A 25 -6.17 17.79 7.07
N ARG A 26 -5.77 17.80 8.35
CA ARG A 26 -6.64 18.20 9.46
C ARG A 26 -7.09 19.66 9.36
N GLN A 27 -6.22 20.56 8.89
CA GLN A 27 -6.58 21.95 8.64
C GLN A 27 -7.71 22.07 7.63
N VAL A 28 -7.66 21.33 6.52
CA VAL A 28 -8.74 21.30 5.53
C VAL A 28 -10.02 20.71 6.14
N CYS A 29 -9.94 19.61 6.89
CA CYS A 29 -11.10 19.05 7.61
C CYS A 29 -11.75 20.07 8.56
N ASN A 30 -10.95 20.90 9.23
CA ASN A 30 -11.45 21.95 10.13
C ASN A 30 -12.19 23.09 9.40
N LYS A 31 -11.94 23.28 8.10
CA LYS A 31 -12.70 24.22 7.26
C LYS A 31 -14.12 23.71 6.94
N LEU A 32 -14.30 22.38 6.93
CA LEU A 32 -15.59 21.73 6.69
C LEU A 32 -16.48 21.65 7.94
N LYS A 33 -15.92 21.85 9.13
CA LYS A 33 -16.70 21.89 10.39
C LYS A 33 -17.65 23.08 10.38
N LYS A 34 -18.90 22.85 10.81
CA LYS A 34 -19.90 23.92 10.98
C LYS A 34 -19.36 24.99 11.93
N ARG A 35 -19.36 26.24 11.48
CA ARG A 35 -19.08 27.42 12.31
C ARG A 35 -20.37 28.18 12.52
N PHE A 36 -20.50 28.86 13.65
CA PHE A 36 -21.70 29.64 13.98
C PHE A 36 -22.02 30.59 12.82
N LEU A 37 -23.22 30.44 12.23
CA LEU A 37 -23.79 31.25 11.14
C LEU A 37 -23.09 31.22 9.75
N ARG A 38 -22.03 30.43 9.53
CA ARG A 38 -21.35 30.35 8.22
C ARG A 38 -21.32 28.94 7.65
N LYS A 39 -21.86 28.77 6.43
CA LYS A 39 -21.74 27.52 5.67
C LYS A 39 -20.27 27.31 5.23
N PRO A 40 -19.72 26.09 5.37
CA PRO A 40 -18.36 25.79 4.92
C PRO A 40 -18.28 25.83 3.40
N ASN A 41 -17.12 26.24 2.87
CA ASN A 41 -16.85 26.22 1.43
C ASN A 41 -16.34 24.83 1.02
N VAL A 42 -17.25 23.97 0.58
CA VAL A 42 -16.95 22.58 0.22
C VAL A 42 -16.10 22.50 -1.06
N ALA A 43 -16.30 23.42 -2.02
CA ALA A 43 -15.53 23.46 -3.26
C ALA A 43 -14.04 23.74 -2.99
N GLU A 44 -13.74 24.78 -2.21
CA GLU A 44 -12.36 25.12 -1.82
C GLU A 44 -11.67 23.97 -1.04
N ALA A 45 -12.41 23.33 -0.13
CA ALA A 45 -11.89 22.18 0.60
C ALA A 45 -11.55 21.01 -0.35
N GLY A 46 -12.42 20.73 -1.33
CA GLY A 46 -12.17 19.74 -2.37
C GLY A 46 -10.91 20.03 -3.18
N GLU A 47 -10.70 21.28 -3.59
CA GLU A 47 -9.49 21.70 -4.31
C GLU A 47 -8.22 21.51 -3.46
N GLN A 48 -8.28 21.86 -2.16
CA GLN A 48 -7.16 21.72 -1.24
C GLN A 48 -6.80 20.25 -0.96
N PHE A 49 -7.79 19.37 -0.79
CA PHE A 49 -7.53 17.93 -0.72
C PHE A 49 -6.93 17.41 -2.04
N GLY A 50 -7.43 17.87 -3.18
CA GLY A 50 -6.90 17.48 -4.49
C GLY A 50 -5.44 17.91 -4.69
N GLN A 51 -5.09 19.12 -4.28
CA GLN A 51 -3.70 19.60 -4.32
C GLN A 51 -2.80 18.77 -3.41
N LEU A 52 -3.21 18.56 -2.16
CA LEU A 52 -2.45 17.77 -1.20
C LEU A 52 -2.25 16.31 -1.68
N GLY A 53 -3.29 15.72 -2.28
CA GLY A 53 -3.21 14.39 -2.86
C GLY A 53 -2.22 14.30 -4.02
N ARG A 54 -2.12 15.33 -4.87
CA ARG A 54 -1.12 15.38 -5.96
C ARG A 54 0.31 15.48 -5.44
N GLU A 55 0.55 16.30 -4.42
CA GLU A 55 1.86 16.42 -3.77
C GLU A 55 2.29 15.07 -3.16
N LEU A 56 1.41 14.43 -2.40
CA LEU A 56 1.69 13.11 -1.81
C LEU A 56 1.92 12.03 -2.87
N ARG A 57 1.18 12.08 -3.98
CA ARG A 57 1.40 11.16 -5.11
C ARG A 57 2.78 11.37 -5.72
N ALA A 58 3.24 12.61 -5.88
CA ALA A 58 4.58 12.92 -6.37
C ALA A 58 5.70 12.41 -5.43
N GLN A 59 5.42 12.36 -4.13
CA GLN A 59 6.29 11.78 -3.11
C GLN A 59 6.13 10.25 -2.97
N GLU A 60 5.37 9.59 -3.85
CA GLU A 60 5.06 8.15 -3.79
C GLU A 60 4.43 7.69 -2.44
N CYS A 61 3.80 8.63 -1.73
CA CYS A 61 3.03 8.41 -0.51
C CYS A 61 1.58 7.98 -0.85
N LEU A 62 1.46 6.87 -1.59
CA LEU A 62 0.22 6.44 -2.26
C LEU A 62 -1.00 6.30 -1.33
N PRO A 63 -0.89 5.70 -0.12
CA PRO A 63 -2.05 5.56 0.76
C PRO A 63 -2.63 6.92 1.15
N TYR A 64 -1.77 7.86 1.54
CA TYR A 64 -2.19 9.20 1.95
C TYR A 64 -2.80 10.00 0.78
N ALA A 65 -2.26 9.83 -0.43
CA ALA A 65 -2.86 10.39 -1.64
C ALA A 65 -4.26 9.82 -1.89
N ALA A 66 -4.47 8.51 -1.68
CA ALA A 66 -5.78 7.87 -1.78
C ALA A 66 -6.78 8.42 -0.74
N TRP A 67 -6.35 8.61 0.50
CA TRP A 67 -7.17 9.25 1.54
C TRP A 67 -7.60 10.68 1.14
N CYS A 68 -6.72 11.45 0.51
CA CYS A 68 -7.07 12.76 -0.04
C CYS A 68 -8.14 12.65 -1.14
N GLN A 69 -8.02 11.68 -2.04
CA GLN A 69 -9.02 11.47 -3.11
C GLN A 69 -10.38 11.03 -2.56
N LEU A 70 -10.42 10.22 -1.50
CA LEU A 70 -11.67 9.93 -0.78
C LEU A 70 -12.30 11.19 -0.18
N ALA A 71 -11.47 12.12 0.33
CA ALA A 71 -11.96 13.40 0.83
C ALA A 71 -12.47 14.30 -0.31
N VAL A 72 -11.82 14.30 -1.47
CA VAL A 72 -12.31 14.97 -2.69
C VAL A 72 -13.66 14.40 -3.10
N ALA A 73 -13.81 13.07 -3.17
CA ALA A 73 -15.06 12.41 -3.51
C ALA A 73 -16.21 12.85 -2.59
N ARG A 74 -15.97 12.90 -1.27
CA ARG A 74 -16.95 13.39 -0.29
C ARG A 74 -17.32 14.86 -0.51
N CYS A 75 -16.37 15.71 -0.91
CA CYS A 75 -16.66 17.10 -1.24
C CYS A 75 -17.53 17.19 -2.51
N GLN A 76 -17.22 16.42 -3.54
CA GLN A 76 -18.00 16.37 -4.79
C GLN A 76 -19.42 15.82 -4.56
N GLN A 77 -19.56 14.80 -3.72
CA GLN A 77 -20.85 14.27 -3.30
C GLN A 77 -21.70 15.34 -2.60
N ALA A 78 -21.12 16.10 -1.67
CA ALA A 78 -21.80 17.19 -0.98
C ALA A 78 -22.17 18.37 -1.90
N LEU A 79 -21.50 18.50 -3.04
CA LEU A 79 -21.82 19.44 -4.11
C LEU A 79 -22.77 18.86 -5.17
N PHE A 80 -23.25 17.62 -4.99
CA PHE A 80 -24.07 16.89 -5.94
C PHE A 80 -23.42 16.73 -7.33
N HIS A 81 -22.09 16.64 -7.37
CA HIS A 81 -21.31 16.54 -8.59
C HIS A 81 -20.85 15.08 -8.84
N GLY A 82 -21.80 14.25 -9.28
CA GLY A 82 -21.61 12.80 -9.46
C GLY A 82 -20.41 12.37 -10.32
N PRO A 83 -20.14 12.98 -11.49
CA PRO A 83 -18.96 12.64 -12.29
C PRO A 83 -17.65 12.88 -11.54
N GLY A 84 -17.56 13.97 -10.77
CA GLY A 84 -16.37 14.30 -9.99
C GLY A 84 -16.17 13.34 -8.82
N GLU A 85 -17.25 12.92 -8.17
CA GLU A 85 -17.21 11.88 -7.14
C GLU A 85 -16.69 10.55 -7.69
N ALA A 86 -17.24 10.09 -8.82
CA ALA A 86 -16.83 8.83 -9.44
C ALA A 86 -15.35 8.83 -9.87
N LEU A 87 -14.87 9.95 -10.43
CA LEU A 87 -13.46 10.10 -10.81
C LEU A 87 -12.53 10.03 -9.60
N ALA A 88 -12.87 10.73 -8.52
CA ALA A 88 -12.08 10.74 -7.29
C ALA A 88 -12.06 9.37 -6.60
N LEU A 89 -13.20 8.65 -6.57
CA LEU A 89 -13.26 7.28 -6.05
C LEU A 89 -12.42 6.31 -6.87
N THR A 90 -12.49 6.41 -8.20
CA THR A 90 -11.68 5.57 -9.11
C THR A 90 -10.20 5.82 -8.90
N GLU A 91 -9.79 7.08 -8.74
CA GLU A 91 -8.40 7.44 -8.47
C GLU A 91 -7.94 6.90 -7.09
N ALA A 92 -8.77 7.03 -6.05
CA ALA A 92 -8.45 6.45 -4.74
C ALA A 92 -8.26 4.92 -4.82
N ALA A 93 -9.14 4.22 -5.54
CA ALA A 93 -9.05 2.78 -5.74
C ALA A 93 -7.75 2.38 -6.45
N ARG A 94 -7.35 3.11 -7.50
CA ARG A 94 -6.08 2.86 -8.21
C ARG A 94 -4.86 3.04 -7.32
N LEU A 95 -4.87 4.07 -6.46
CA LEU A 95 -3.77 4.33 -5.54
C LEU A 95 -3.65 3.24 -4.47
N PHE A 96 -4.77 2.77 -3.91
CA PHE A 96 -4.76 1.62 -2.99
C PHE A 96 -4.30 0.34 -3.66
N LEU A 97 -4.77 0.07 -4.88
CA LEU A 97 -4.35 -1.09 -5.65
C LEU A 97 -2.84 -1.09 -5.89
N ARG A 98 -2.28 0.05 -6.33
CA ARG A 98 -0.84 0.19 -6.55
C ARG A 98 -0.03 0.01 -5.27
N GLN A 99 -0.54 0.47 -4.13
CA GLN A 99 0.11 0.20 -2.85
C GLN A 99 0.09 -1.28 -2.51
N GLU A 100 -1.05 -1.95 -2.67
CA GLU A 100 -1.21 -3.38 -2.36
C GLU A 100 -0.21 -4.22 -3.15
N LEU A 101 -0.07 -3.92 -4.45
CA LEU A 101 0.93 -4.53 -5.33
C LEU A 101 2.36 -4.38 -4.80
N ARG A 102 2.75 -3.16 -4.41
CA ARG A 102 4.08 -2.88 -3.86
C ARG A 102 4.31 -3.62 -2.55
N CYS A 103 3.31 -3.65 -1.67
CA CYS A 103 3.36 -4.36 -0.40
C CYS A 103 3.51 -5.87 -0.61
N GLU A 104 2.77 -6.45 -1.55
CA GLU A 104 2.82 -7.89 -1.83
C GLU A 104 4.20 -8.30 -2.35
N VAL A 105 4.72 -7.61 -3.37
CA VAL A 105 6.08 -7.84 -3.90
C VAL A 105 7.12 -7.73 -2.79
N SER A 106 7.08 -6.64 -2.02
CA SER A 106 8.04 -6.41 -0.93
C SER A 106 7.94 -7.50 0.15
N ARG A 107 6.72 -7.95 0.47
CA ARG A 107 6.48 -9.02 1.45
C ARG A 107 7.10 -10.33 0.98
N VAL A 108 6.90 -10.74 -0.27
CA VAL A 108 7.53 -11.95 -0.84
C VAL A 108 9.05 -11.85 -0.74
N LEU A 109 9.65 -10.76 -1.24
CA LEU A 109 11.10 -10.57 -1.23
C LEU A 109 11.69 -10.56 0.20
N LEU A 110 11.01 -9.92 1.15
CA LEU A 110 11.44 -9.90 2.55
C LEU A 110 11.33 -11.28 3.21
N LEU A 111 10.29 -12.05 2.91
CA LEU A 111 10.14 -13.41 3.45
C LEU A 111 11.23 -14.35 2.91
N LEU A 112 11.57 -14.22 1.62
CA LEU A 112 12.68 -14.96 1.02
C LEU A 112 14.04 -14.57 1.60
N LEU A 113 14.26 -13.28 1.89
CA LEU A 113 15.51 -12.78 2.47
C LEU A 113 15.68 -13.14 3.95
N LEU A 114 14.62 -12.96 4.75
CA LEU A 114 14.69 -13.10 6.21
C LEU A 114 14.54 -14.54 6.69
N GLN A 115 13.92 -15.40 5.88
CA GLN A 115 13.66 -16.82 6.18
C GLN A 115 13.24 -17.05 7.65
N PRO A 116 12.14 -16.40 8.10
CA PRO A 116 11.71 -16.48 9.48
C PRO A 116 11.39 -17.92 9.89
N PRO A 117 11.76 -18.35 11.11
CA PRO A 117 11.46 -19.69 11.59
C PRO A 117 9.93 -19.89 11.70
N PRO A 118 9.39 -21.10 11.46
CA PRO A 118 7.95 -21.35 11.42
C PRO A 118 7.19 -20.89 12.67
N ALA A 119 7.82 -21.00 13.86
CA ALA A 119 7.21 -20.57 15.12
C ALA A 119 6.96 -19.05 15.23
N LYS A 120 7.59 -18.24 14.38
CA LYS A 120 7.43 -16.77 14.33
C LYS A 120 6.70 -16.31 13.06
N LEU A 121 6.33 -17.24 12.19
CA LEU A 121 5.66 -16.92 10.94
C LEU A 121 4.17 -16.72 11.22
N LEU A 122 3.68 -15.51 10.97
CA LEU A 122 2.26 -15.22 11.05
C LEU A 122 1.51 -15.99 9.94
N PRO A 123 0.25 -16.41 10.16
CA PRO A 123 -0.54 -17.12 9.16
C PRO A 123 -0.63 -16.37 7.83
N GLU A 124 -0.74 -15.03 7.86
CA GLU A 124 -0.79 -14.19 6.67
C GLU A 124 0.49 -14.29 5.80
N HIS A 125 1.65 -14.45 6.45
CA HIS A 125 2.93 -14.61 5.76
C HIS A 125 3.08 -16.01 5.17
N ALA A 126 2.63 -17.04 5.90
CA ALA A 126 2.58 -18.42 5.40
C ALA A 126 1.71 -18.49 4.14
N HIS A 127 0.49 -17.95 4.23
CA HIS A 127 -0.45 -17.91 3.10
C HIS A 127 0.10 -17.15 1.89
N THR A 128 0.86 -16.08 2.13
CA THR A 128 1.55 -15.37 1.05
C THR A 128 2.52 -16.29 0.33
N LEU A 129 3.38 -17.05 1.03
CA LEU A 129 4.33 -17.96 0.38
C LEU A 129 3.64 -19.15 -0.29
N GLU A 130 2.58 -19.68 0.31
CA GLU A 130 1.76 -20.76 -0.26
C GLU A 130 1.16 -20.37 -1.62
N LYS A 131 0.70 -19.13 -1.78
CA LYS A 131 0.22 -18.61 -3.07
C LYS A 131 1.27 -18.70 -4.19
N TYR A 132 2.56 -18.65 -3.85
CA TYR A 132 3.67 -18.73 -4.81
C TYR A 132 4.38 -20.10 -4.83
N SER A 133 3.86 -21.12 -4.13
CA SER A 133 4.48 -22.44 -4.02
C SER A 133 3.96 -23.43 -5.09
N TRP A 134 4.62 -24.59 -5.21
CA TRP A 134 4.34 -25.64 -6.20
C TRP A 134 2.90 -26.20 -6.09
N GLU A 135 2.31 -26.17 -4.89
CA GLU A 135 0.99 -26.74 -4.61
C GLU A 135 -0.16 -25.89 -5.18
N ALA A 136 0.13 -24.67 -5.66
CA ALA A 136 -0.84 -23.84 -6.37
C ALA A 136 -1.16 -24.33 -7.80
N PHE A 137 -0.44 -25.33 -8.32
CA PHE A 137 -0.63 -25.87 -9.67
C PHE A 137 -1.90 -26.74 -9.84
N ASP A 138 -2.42 -27.35 -8.77
CA ASP A 138 -3.48 -28.36 -8.87
C ASP A 138 -4.91 -27.81 -8.74
N GLY A 139 -5.06 -26.50 -8.50
CA GLY A 139 -6.36 -25.85 -8.37
C GLY A 139 -6.86 -25.25 -9.69
N HIS A 140 -7.82 -25.91 -10.35
CA HIS A 140 -8.64 -25.27 -11.39
C HIS A 140 -9.25 -23.95 -10.86
N GLY A 141 -8.79 -22.81 -11.38
CA GLY A 141 -9.49 -21.54 -11.20
C GLY A 141 -8.57 -20.33 -11.16
N GLN A 142 -8.58 -19.61 -12.27
CA GLN A 142 -7.97 -18.33 -12.65
C GLN A 142 -8.07 -17.14 -11.65
N ASP A 143 -8.42 -17.36 -10.38
CA ASP A 143 -8.73 -16.30 -9.40
C ASP A 143 -7.64 -16.09 -8.32
N SER A 144 -6.56 -16.88 -8.32
CA SER A 144 -5.48 -16.79 -7.30
C SER A 144 -4.45 -15.70 -7.59
N SER A 145 -4.32 -15.27 -8.85
CA SER A 145 -3.57 -14.06 -9.17
C SER A 145 -4.39 -12.89 -8.64
N GLY A 146 -3.99 -12.35 -7.49
CA GLY A 146 -4.50 -11.06 -7.02
C GLY A 146 -4.28 -9.95 -8.06
N PRO A 147 -4.23 -8.67 -7.68
CA PRO A 147 -4.14 -7.59 -8.67
C PRO A 147 -2.82 -7.53 -9.46
N LEU A 148 -1.88 -8.45 -9.22
CA LEU A 148 -0.56 -8.49 -9.84
C LEU A 148 -0.66 -8.80 -11.34
N PRO A 149 0.12 -8.10 -12.18
CA PRO A 149 0.32 -8.51 -13.56
C PRO A 149 0.81 -9.96 -13.62
N GLU A 150 0.27 -10.73 -14.56
CA GLU A 150 0.56 -12.16 -14.73
C GLU A 150 2.08 -12.43 -14.83
N GLU A 151 2.78 -11.64 -15.62
CA GLU A 151 4.24 -11.73 -15.79
C GLU A 151 4.99 -11.57 -14.46
N LEU A 152 4.65 -10.53 -13.67
CA LEU A 152 5.28 -10.31 -12.38
C LEU A 152 4.94 -11.42 -11.37
N PHE A 153 3.71 -11.92 -11.42
CA PHE A 153 3.29 -13.06 -10.60
C PHE A 153 4.12 -14.31 -10.90
N LEU A 154 4.28 -14.65 -12.19
CA LEU A 154 5.10 -15.79 -12.63
C LEU A 154 6.57 -15.63 -12.23
N LEU A 155 7.16 -14.45 -12.41
CA LEU A 155 8.55 -14.19 -12.01
C LEU A 155 8.74 -14.35 -10.50
N LEU A 156 7.79 -13.89 -9.67
CA LEU A 156 7.82 -14.10 -8.23
C LEU A 156 7.67 -15.57 -7.86
N GLN A 157 6.81 -16.33 -8.55
CA GLN A 157 6.70 -17.78 -8.35
C GLN A 157 8.03 -18.48 -8.65
N SER A 158 8.64 -18.20 -9.81
CA SER A 158 9.95 -18.75 -10.17
C SER A 158 11.03 -18.40 -9.15
N LEU A 159 11.02 -17.17 -8.62
CA LEU A 159 11.98 -16.73 -7.61
C LEU A 159 11.82 -17.50 -6.29
N VAL A 160 10.57 -17.75 -5.86
CA VAL A 160 10.28 -18.56 -4.67
C VAL A 160 10.82 -19.97 -4.85
N MET A 161 10.64 -20.59 -6.02
CA MET A 161 11.18 -21.92 -6.31
C MET A 161 12.70 -21.96 -6.27
N ALA A 162 13.35 -21.07 -7.01
CA ALA A 162 14.79 -21.02 -7.08
C ALA A 162 15.41 -20.81 -5.69
N THR A 163 14.76 -20.01 -4.84
CA THR A 163 15.19 -19.79 -3.46
C THR A 163 15.00 -21.04 -2.59
N HIS A 164 13.88 -21.75 -2.71
CA HIS A 164 13.63 -23.00 -1.97
C HIS A 164 14.59 -24.12 -2.38
N GLU A 165 14.91 -24.23 -3.66
CA GLU A 165 15.84 -25.23 -4.21
C GLU A 165 17.31 -24.84 -4.02
N LYS A 166 17.58 -23.60 -3.58
CA LYS A 166 18.93 -23.02 -3.45
C LYS A 166 19.66 -22.95 -4.80
N ASP A 167 18.91 -22.77 -5.89
CA ASP A 167 19.46 -22.57 -7.22
C ASP A 167 19.88 -21.11 -7.41
N THR A 168 21.15 -20.83 -7.12
CA THR A 168 21.72 -19.48 -7.22
C THR A 168 21.85 -18.98 -8.66
N GLU A 169 21.91 -19.86 -9.66
CA GLU A 169 22.03 -19.46 -11.07
C GLU A 169 20.66 -19.03 -11.63
N ALA A 170 19.59 -19.74 -11.25
CA ALA A 170 18.23 -19.30 -11.55
C ALA A 170 17.91 -17.95 -10.90
N VAL A 171 18.29 -17.73 -9.63
CA VAL A 171 18.09 -16.43 -8.95
C VAL A 171 18.79 -15.28 -9.70
N LYS A 172 20.03 -15.49 -10.18
CA LYS A 172 20.76 -14.48 -10.96
C LYS A 172 20.07 -14.17 -12.29
N SER A 173 19.55 -15.19 -12.96
CA SER A 173 18.85 -15.02 -14.23
C SER A 173 17.55 -14.24 -14.03
N LEU A 174 16.76 -14.60 -13.01
CA LEU A 174 15.52 -13.92 -12.66
C LEU A 174 15.72 -12.46 -12.21
N GLN A 175 16.87 -12.13 -11.61
CA GLN A 175 17.20 -10.74 -11.26
C GLN A 175 17.21 -9.84 -12.50
N VAL A 176 17.74 -10.32 -13.63
CA VAL A 176 17.80 -9.57 -14.90
C VAL A 176 16.40 -9.34 -15.46
N GLU A 177 15.51 -10.33 -15.32
CA GLU A 177 14.13 -10.25 -15.80
C GLU A 177 13.26 -9.34 -14.91
N LEU A 178 13.46 -9.35 -13.60
CA LEU A 178 12.76 -8.49 -12.64
C LEU A 178 13.21 -7.02 -12.68
N TRP A 179 14.42 -6.77 -13.16
CA TRP A 179 15.01 -5.43 -13.29
C TRP A 179 15.84 -5.32 -14.59
N PRO A 180 15.17 -5.13 -15.75
CA PRO A 180 15.84 -4.99 -17.04
C PRO A 180 16.63 -3.67 -17.19
#